data_AF-A0A239RQG4-F1
#
_entry.id   AF-A0A239RQG4-F1
#
_cell.length_a   1.000
_cell.length_b   1.000
_cell.length_c   1.000
_cell.angle_alpha   90.00
_cell.angle_beta   90.00
_cell.angle_gamma   90.00
#
_symmetry.space_group_name_H-M   'P 1'
#
loop_
_entity.id
_entity.type
_entity.pdbx_description
1 polymer ?
#
loop_
_entity_poly.entity_id
_entity_poly.type
_entity_poly.pdbx_seq_one_letter_code
_entity_poly.pdbx_strand_id
1 'polypeptide(L)'
;MRKPILTAFLFTSLLIGFPAVTMAAANGMEVEESDFNEIGISIQGQSLHIVNANGMMLQIYNVTGVCVMNAKIDGADKRYDLNLQRGCYIIKVGKVVRKISIR
;
A
#
# COMPACT_ATOMS: atom_id res chain seq x y z
N MET A 1 -38.80 -60.51 -6.55
CA MET A 1 -38.53 -59.55 -7.64
C MET A 1 -38.92 -58.16 -7.18
N ARG A 2 -37.94 -57.26 -7.07
CA ARG A 2 -38.00 -55.77 -7.16
C ARG A 2 -39.06 -55.11 -6.24
N LYS A 3 -38.70 -54.23 -5.30
CA LYS A 3 -38.35 -52.83 -5.61
C LYS A 3 -38.00 -52.06 -4.31
N PRO A 4 -36.72 -51.86 -3.93
CA PRO A 4 -36.32 -50.88 -2.92
C PRO A 4 -36.30 -49.48 -3.56
N ILE A 5 -37.45 -49.01 -4.04
CA ILE A 5 -37.53 -47.70 -4.72
C ILE A 5 -37.98 -46.61 -3.75
N LEU A 6 -38.73 -46.95 -2.70
CA LEU A 6 -39.27 -45.95 -1.78
C LEU A 6 -38.20 -45.32 -0.87
N THR A 7 -37.15 -46.08 -0.51
CA THR A 7 -36.05 -45.59 0.33
C THR A 7 -35.01 -44.77 -0.44
N ALA A 8 -35.03 -44.81 -1.78
CA ALA A 8 -34.14 -44.00 -2.62
C ALA A 8 -34.62 -42.54 -2.77
N PHE A 9 -35.89 -42.25 -2.49
CA PHE A 9 -36.43 -40.89 -2.58
C PHE A 9 -36.12 -40.02 -1.36
N LEU A 10 -35.81 -40.63 -0.20
CA LEU A 10 -35.58 -39.89 1.04
C LEU A 10 -34.14 -39.35 1.16
N PHE A 11 -33.22 -39.76 0.27
CA PHE A 11 -31.80 -39.37 0.34
C PHE A 11 -31.41 -38.27 -0.65
N THR A 12 -32.29 -37.87 -1.58
CA THR A 12 -32.02 -36.84 -2.59
C THR A 12 -32.46 -35.43 -2.17
N SER A 13 -33.07 -35.24 -1.00
CA SER A 13 -33.37 -33.90 -0.47
C SER A 13 -32.13 -33.17 0.12
N LEU A 14 -30.95 -33.78 0.07
CA LEU A 14 -29.73 -33.29 0.72
C LEU A 14 -29.00 -32.14 -0.03
N LEU A 15 -29.49 -31.61 -1.16
CA LEU A 15 -28.70 -30.65 -1.96
C LEU A 15 -29.48 -29.47 -2.55
N ILE A 16 -30.43 -28.87 -1.81
CA ILE A 16 -30.98 -27.55 -2.20
C ILE A 16 -30.98 -26.63 -0.99
N GLY A 17 -29.87 -25.93 -0.78
CA GLY A 17 -29.72 -25.03 0.35
C GLY A 17 -28.39 -24.30 0.43
N PHE A 18 -27.90 -23.74 -0.69
CA PHE A 18 -26.89 -22.69 -0.63
C PHE A 18 -27.52 -21.39 -1.15
N PRO A 19 -27.70 -20.34 -0.33
CA PRO A 19 -27.94 -19.03 -0.89
C PRO A 19 -26.66 -18.60 -1.60
N ALA A 20 -26.70 -18.52 -2.92
CA ALA A 20 -25.69 -17.81 -3.69
C ALA A 20 -25.75 -16.35 -3.24
N VAL A 21 -24.79 -15.94 -2.41
CA VAL A 21 -24.54 -14.52 -2.15
C VAL A 21 -24.06 -13.90 -3.45
N THR A 22 -25.00 -13.36 -4.22
CA THR A 22 -24.67 -12.47 -5.34
C THR A 22 -24.15 -11.19 -4.71
N MET A 23 -22.83 -11.02 -4.71
CA MET A 23 -22.24 -9.71 -4.56
C MET A 23 -22.43 -9.05 -5.92
N ALA A 24 -23.44 -8.19 -6.00
CA ALA A 24 -23.52 -7.22 -7.07
C ALA A 24 -22.26 -6.36 -6.97
N ALA A 25 -21.24 -6.70 -7.75
CA ALA A 25 -20.21 -5.76 -8.13
C ALA A 25 -20.90 -4.74 -9.04
N ALA A 26 -21.65 -3.84 -8.44
CA ALA A 26 -21.77 -2.51 -8.98
C ALA A 26 -20.34 -2.01 -9.00
N ASN A 27 -19.69 -2.12 -10.16
CA ASN A 27 -18.57 -1.26 -10.50
C ASN A 27 -19.14 0.17 -10.55
N GLY A 28 -19.44 0.71 -9.37
CA GLY A 28 -19.30 2.12 -9.13
C GLY A 28 -17.86 2.37 -9.51
N MET A 29 -17.68 3.01 -10.66
CA MET A 29 -16.46 3.71 -10.97
C MET A 29 -16.37 4.76 -9.85
N GLU A 30 -15.75 4.36 -8.75
CA GLU A 30 -15.24 5.28 -7.75
C GLU A 30 -14.23 6.09 -8.55
N VAL A 31 -14.68 7.25 -9.02
CA VAL A 31 -13.75 8.32 -9.38
C VAL A 31 -13.10 8.64 -8.04
N GLU A 32 -12.02 7.94 -7.73
CA GLU A 32 -11.06 8.36 -6.72
C GLU A 32 -10.67 9.77 -7.17
N GLU A 33 -11.25 10.78 -6.52
CA GLU A 33 -10.70 12.12 -6.51
C GLU A 33 -9.26 11.93 -6.04
N SER A 34 -8.33 11.89 -6.99
CA SER A 34 -6.93 11.73 -6.70
C SER A 34 -6.55 12.94 -5.85
N ASP A 35 -6.38 12.72 -4.55
CA ASP A 35 -5.95 13.74 -3.61
C ASP A 35 -4.64 14.34 -4.13
N PHE A 36 -4.74 15.49 -4.80
CA PHE A 36 -3.61 16.21 -5.41
C PHE A 36 -2.55 16.67 -4.38
N ASN A 37 -2.73 16.31 -3.11
CA ASN A 37 -1.89 16.66 -1.99
C ASN A 37 -1.20 15.45 -1.32
N GLU A 38 -1.19 14.27 -1.95
CA GLU A 38 -0.39 13.15 -1.45
C GLU A 38 1.11 13.49 -1.51
N ILE A 39 1.85 13.13 -0.46
CA ILE A 39 3.30 13.30 -0.39
C ILE A 39 3.97 12.35 -1.38
N GLY A 40 4.56 12.90 -2.44
CA GLY A 40 5.35 12.13 -3.38
C GLY A 40 6.80 12.02 -2.91
N ILE A 41 7.33 10.80 -2.86
CA ILE A 41 8.74 10.52 -2.54
C ILE A 41 9.31 9.64 -3.65
N SER A 42 10.34 10.12 -4.34
CA SER A 42 11.04 9.37 -5.39
C SER A 42 12.55 9.47 -5.23
N ILE A 43 13.28 8.48 -5.73
CA ILE A 43 14.74 8.44 -5.61
C ILE A 43 15.38 8.03 -6.94
N GLN A 44 16.43 8.76 -7.34
CA GLN A 44 17.23 8.50 -8.53
C GLN A 44 18.71 8.52 -8.15
N GLY A 45 19.33 7.34 -8.01
CA GLY A 45 20.68 7.22 -7.48
C GLY A 45 20.74 7.74 -6.05
N GLN A 46 21.46 8.86 -5.86
CA GLN A 46 21.56 9.58 -4.59
C GLN A 46 20.60 10.78 -4.49
N SER A 47 19.89 11.13 -5.56
CA SER A 47 18.98 12.27 -5.55
C SER A 47 17.60 11.85 -5.04
N LEU A 48 17.23 12.34 -3.86
CA LEU A 48 15.90 12.21 -3.26
C LEU A 48 15.04 13.40 -3.66
N HIS A 49 13.92 13.14 -4.33
CA HIS A 49 12.94 14.14 -4.72
C HIS A 49 11.66 13.96 -3.90
N ILE A 50 11.23 15.03 -3.24
CA ILE A 50 10.03 15.07 -2.39
C ILE A 50 9.11 16.19 -2.88
N VAL A 51 7.83 15.86 -3.04
CA VAL A 51 6.77 16.81 -3.41
C VAL A 51 5.64 16.81 -2.37
N ASN A 52 4.90 17.92 -2.28
CA ASN A 52 3.75 18.13 -1.40
C ASN A 52 4.06 17.96 0.11
N ALA A 53 5.29 18.31 0.53
CA ALA A 53 5.75 18.11 1.91
C ALA A 53 6.29 19.38 2.60
N ASN A 54 5.85 20.57 2.15
CA ASN A 54 6.30 21.84 2.73
C ASN A 54 6.03 21.87 4.25
N GLY A 55 7.03 22.29 5.02
CA GLY A 55 6.94 22.45 6.46
C GLY A 55 7.09 21.15 7.25
N MET A 56 7.10 19.98 6.59
CA MET A 56 7.27 18.69 7.23
C MET A 56 8.73 18.37 7.54
N MET A 57 8.96 17.47 8.50
CA MET A 57 10.29 16.96 8.81
C MET A 57 10.61 15.76 7.93
N LEU A 58 11.73 15.85 7.20
CA LEU A 58 12.42 14.74 6.57
C LEU A 58 13.36 14.09 7.58
N GLN A 59 13.18 12.80 7.81
CA GLN A 59 14.07 11.98 8.63
C GLN A 59 14.50 10.76 7.82
N ILE A 60 15.80 10.44 7.81
CA ILE A 60 16.33 9.24 7.17
C ILE A 60 17.01 8.39 8.22
N TYR A 61 16.65 7.12 8.26
CA TYR A 61 17.21 6.13 9.18
C TYR A 61 17.92 5.03 8.41
N ASN A 62 19.02 4.53 8.97
CA ASN A 62 19.62 3.29 8.51
C ASN A 62 18.82 2.06 9.04
N VAL A 63 19.22 0.86 8.63
CA VAL A 63 18.54 -0.38 9.06
C VAL A 63 18.61 -0.67 10.56
N THR A 64 19.56 -0.07 11.28
CA THR A 64 19.68 -0.21 12.74
C THR A 64 18.84 0.80 13.51
N GLY A 65 18.11 1.68 12.81
CA GLY A 65 17.23 2.69 13.42
C GLY A 65 17.95 4.00 13.81
N VAL A 66 19.21 4.18 13.44
CA VAL A 66 19.93 5.44 13.66
C VAL A 66 19.51 6.48 12.63
N CYS A 67 19.14 7.68 13.10
CA CYS A 67 18.81 8.81 12.23
C CYS A 67 20.08 9.41 11.64
N VAL A 68 20.25 9.28 10.33
CA VAL A 68 21.43 9.76 9.57
C VAL A 68 21.18 11.12 8.90
N MET A 69 19.92 11.55 8.79
CA MET A 69 19.56 12.88 8.28
C MET A 69 18.27 13.36 8.94
N ASN A 70 18.22 14.63 9.33
CA ASN A 70 17.03 15.27 9.89
C ASN A 70 16.97 16.73 9.44
N ALA A 71 15.96 17.07 8.63
CA ALA A 71 15.83 18.41 8.05
C ALA A 71 14.36 18.81 7.89
N LYS A 72 14.05 20.10 8.05
CA LYS A 72 12.73 20.65 7.70
C LYS A 72 12.69 20.92 6.20
N ILE A 73 11.64 20.45 5.52
CA ILE A 73 11.43 20.68 4.09
C ILE A 73 10.85 22.08 3.90
N ASP A 74 11.61 22.96 3.24
CA ASP A 74 11.19 24.35 2.99
C ASP A 74 10.82 24.58 1.51
N GLY A 75 9.73 23.96 1.08
CA GLY A 75 9.23 24.04 -0.29
C GLY A 75 8.23 22.93 -0.61
N ALA A 76 7.37 23.16 -1.61
CA ALA A 76 6.44 22.14 -2.10
C ALA A 76 7.12 21.10 -3.00
N ASP A 77 8.25 21.43 -3.63
CA ASP A 77 9.11 20.51 -4.40
C ASP A 77 10.56 20.73 -3.95
N LYS A 78 11.21 19.67 -3.47
CA LYS A 78 12.60 19.71 -3.02
C LYS A 78 13.38 18.49 -3.48
N ARG A 79 14.66 18.72 -3.77
CA ARG A 79 15.64 17.68 -4.06
C ARG A 79 16.77 17.72 -3.03
N TYR A 80 17.18 16.55 -2.57
CA TYR A 80 18.28 16.35 -1.65
C TYR A 80 19.29 15.40 -2.29
N ASP A 81 20.56 15.77 -2.29
CA ASP A 81 21.63 14.85 -2.64
C ASP A 81 22.03 14.05 -1.39
N LEU A 82 21.64 12.79 -1.36
CA LEU A 82 21.89 11.89 -0.26
C LEU A 82 23.30 11.35 -0.38
N ASN A 83 24.25 11.74 0.47
CA ASN A 83 25.58 11.14 0.46
C ASN A 83 25.62 9.85 1.32
N LEU A 84 24.75 8.89 1.01
CA LEU A 84 24.57 7.66 1.77
C LEU A 84 25.38 6.49 1.20
N GLN A 85 25.90 5.61 2.05
CA GLN A 85 26.54 4.37 1.59
C GLN A 85 25.50 3.40 1.00
N ARG A 86 25.92 2.49 0.13
CA ARG A 86 25.05 1.45 -0.45
C ARG A 86 24.35 0.67 0.66
N GLY A 87 23.05 0.43 0.50
CA GLY A 87 22.25 -0.26 1.51
C GLY A 87 20.79 0.16 1.53
N CYS A 88 20.06 -0.35 2.51
CA CYS A 88 18.66 -0.02 2.73
C CYS A 88 18.52 1.10 3.76
N TYR A 89 17.58 2.01 3.52
CA TYR A 89 17.25 3.09 4.44
C TYR A 89 15.74 3.24 4.55
N ILE A 90 15.30 3.91 5.60
CA ILE A 90 13.92 4.29 5.85
C ILE A 90 13.85 5.81 5.74
N ILE A 91 13.06 6.31 4.80
CA ILE A 91 12.71 7.72 4.71
C ILE A 91 11.37 7.93 5.41
N LYS A 92 11.31 8.92 6.28
CA LYS A 92 10.08 9.38 6.93
C LYS A 92 9.88 10.86 6.64
N VAL A 93 8.71 11.20 6.13
CA VAL A 93 8.27 12.58 5.86
C VAL A 93 6.90 12.76 6.50
N GLY A 94 6.86 13.48 7.63
CA GLY A 94 5.65 13.58 8.43
C GLY A 94 5.13 12.20 8.86
N LYS A 95 3.95 11.81 8.35
CA LYS A 95 3.33 10.49 8.61
C LYS A 95 3.69 9.42 7.56
N VAL A 96 4.27 9.81 6.43
CA VAL A 96 4.60 8.89 5.33
C VAL A 96 5.97 8.28 5.58
N VAL A 97 6.07 6.96 5.44
CA VAL A 97 7.31 6.20 5.62
C VAL A 97 7.52 5.29 4.41
N ARG A 98 8.73 5.30 3.83
CA ARG A 98 9.10 4.42 2.71
C ARG A 98 10.49 3.82 2.91
N LYS A 99 10.62 2.54 2.58
CA LYS A 99 11.94 1.90 2.41
C LYS A 99 12.53 2.31 1.07
N ILE A 100 13.81 2.65 1.07
CA ILE A 100 14.59 2.86 -0.15
C ILE A 100 15.85 1.97 -0.14
N SER A 101 16.38 1.73 -1.33
CA SER A 101 17.66 1.03 -1.54
C SER A 101 18.60 1.91 -2.34
N ILE A 102 19.74 2.25 -1.77
CA ILE A 102 20.84 2.93 -2.43
C ILE A 102 21.72 1.87 -3.09
N ARG A 103 21.82 1.93 -4.42
CA ARG A 103 22.53 0.95 -5.25
C ARG A 103 23.95 1.35 -5.58
#